data_AF-A0A7R8WNC5-F1
#
_entry.id   AF-A0A7R8WNC5-F1
#
_cell.length_a   1.000
_cell.length_b   1.000
_cell.length_c   1.000
_cell.angle_alpha   90.00
_cell.angle_beta   90.00
_cell.angle_gamma   90.00
#
_symmetry.space_group_name_H-M   'P 1'
#
loop_
_entity.id
_entity.type
_entity.pdbx_description
1 polymer ?
#
loop_
_entity_poly.entity_id
_entity_poly.type
_entity_poly.pdbx_seq_one_letter_code
_entity_poly.pdbx_strand_id
1 'polypeptide(L)'
;MASHYNVSVEGIDLSKNMLEIAQEKIMKKYFHLKEQVVFKMQDVTTADYPDESFDVIYSRDTFLHIEDKKSLFLKFHKWLKPGGRLLITDYCKGDLTREFSEEFQNYVAERRYHLLTVTVRKILRTC
;
A
#
# COMPACT_ATOMS: atom_id res chain seq x y z
N MET A 1 2.95 12.71 4.76
CA MET A 1 4.42 12.62 4.54
C MET A 1 4.99 13.96 4.10
N ALA A 2 4.70 14.45 2.88
CA ALA A 2 5.24 15.72 2.36
C ALA A 2 5.17 16.91 3.33
N SER A 3 3.99 17.26 3.84
CA SER A 3 3.83 18.42 4.75
C SER A 3 4.61 18.33 6.07
N HIS A 4 4.86 17.14 6.59
CA HIS A 4 5.44 16.95 7.93
C HIS A 4 6.94 16.66 7.87
N TYR A 5 7.39 15.96 6.83
CA TYR A 5 8.78 15.54 6.67
C TYR A 5 9.51 16.24 5.53
N ASN A 6 8.83 17.13 4.78
CA ASN A 6 9.37 17.85 3.62
C ASN A 6 10.00 16.91 2.58
N VAL A 7 9.22 15.93 2.13
CA VAL A 7 9.62 14.90 1.17
C VAL A 7 8.72 14.93 -0.07
N SER A 8 9.29 14.60 -1.22
CA SER A 8 8.51 14.34 -2.45
C SER A 8 7.80 12.99 -2.35
N VAL A 9 6.54 12.94 -2.78
CA VAL A 9 5.68 11.75 -2.70
C VAL A 9 5.07 11.48 -4.07
N GLU A 10 5.30 10.28 -4.58
CA GLU A 10 4.53 9.73 -5.68
C GLU A 10 3.50 8.74 -5.10
N GLY A 11 2.22 9.05 -5.26
CA GLY A 11 1.11 8.17 -4.89
C GLY A 11 0.49 7.53 -6.12
N ILE A 12 0.32 6.21 -6.11
CA ILE A 12 -0.36 5.50 -7.19
C ILE A 12 -1.59 4.75 -6.68
N ASP A 13 -2.61 4.69 -7.52
CA ASP A 13 -3.84 3.94 -7.26
C ASP A 13 -4.47 3.48 -8.58
N LEU A 14 -5.25 2.39 -8.55
CA LEU A 14 -6.05 1.95 -9.70
C LEU A 14 -7.39 2.71 -9.80
N SER A 15 -7.86 3.27 -8.70
CA SER A 15 -9.14 3.97 -8.61
C SER A 15 -9.00 5.41 -9.07
N LYS A 16 -9.51 5.68 -10.28
CA LYS A 16 -9.65 7.04 -10.81
C LYS A 16 -10.38 7.96 -9.84
N ASN A 17 -11.47 7.49 -9.24
CA ASN A 17 -12.27 8.28 -8.29
C ASN A 17 -11.45 8.71 -7.07
N MET A 18 -10.59 7.83 -6.54
CA MET A 18 -9.75 8.16 -5.39
C MET A 18 -8.67 9.18 -5.77
N LEU A 19 -8.10 9.06 -6.97
CA LEU A 19 -7.08 10.00 -7.46
C LEU A 19 -7.68 11.38 -7.72
N GLU A 20 -8.89 11.46 -8.28
CA GLU A 20 -9.60 12.74 -8.47
C GLU A 20 -9.84 13.44 -7.12
N ILE A 21 -10.32 12.70 -6.10
CA ILE A 21 -10.48 13.23 -4.74
C ILE A 21 -9.14 13.69 -4.16
N ALA A 22 -8.06 12.93 -4.38
CA ALA A 22 -6.73 13.27 -3.88
C ALA A 22 -6.17 14.53 -4.54
N GLN A 23 -6.30 14.65 -5.87
CA GLN A 23 -5.90 15.82 -6.64
C GLN A 23 -6.69 17.05 -6.22
N GLU A 24 -8.02 16.94 -6.08
CA GLU A 24 -8.86 18.05 -5.60
C GLU A 24 -8.41 18.53 -4.22
N LYS A 25 -8.10 17.62 -3.30
CA LYS A 25 -7.58 17.96 -1.97
C LYS A 25 -6.23 18.68 -2.04
N ILE A 26 -5.31 18.27 -2.91
CA ILE A 26 -4.05 18.99 -3.12
C ILE A 26 -4.34 20.40 -3.63
N MET A 27 -5.18 20.55 -4.66
CA MET A 27 -5.45 21.85 -5.27
C MET A 27 -6.18 22.82 -4.35
N LYS A 28 -7.13 22.34 -3.53
CA LYS A 28 -7.95 23.20 -2.67
C LYS A 28 -7.34 23.47 -1.29
N LYS A 29 -6.70 22.47 -0.67
CA LYS A 29 -6.27 22.54 0.74
C LYS A 29 -4.76 22.55 0.92
N TYR A 30 -4.03 21.93 0.01
CA TYR A 30 -2.58 21.74 0.15
C TYR A 30 -1.82 22.25 -1.08
N PHE A 31 -2.27 23.36 -1.66
CA PHE A 31 -1.73 23.89 -2.91
C PHE A 31 -0.21 24.14 -2.85
N HIS A 32 0.30 24.52 -1.68
CA HIS A 32 1.73 24.68 -1.42
C HIS A 32 2.56 23.39 -1.57
N LEU A 33 1.92 22.21 -1.61
CA LEU A 33 2.56 20.90 -1.82
C LEU A 33 2.41 20.37 -3.25
N LYS A 34 1.77 21.11 -4.17
CA LYS A 34 1.42 20.60 -5.52
C LYS A 34 2.61 20.11 -6.34
N GLU A 35 3.80 20.67 -6.11
CA GLU A 35 5.04 20.26 -6.79
C GLU A 35 5.77 19.11 -6.05
N GLN A 36 5.42 18.85 -4.78
CA GLN A 36 6.01 17.78 -3.97
C GLN A 36 5.19 16.50 -4.03
N VAL A 37 3.90 16.56 -4.40
CA VAL A 37 3.00 15.39 -4.39
C VAL A 37 2.43 15.18 -5.77
N VAL A 38 2.74 14.01 -6.36
CA VAL A 38 2.23 13.58 -7.66
C VAL A 38 1.37 12.34 -7.48
N PHE A 39 0.25 12.30 -8.19
CA PHE A 39 -0.65 11.15 -8.22
C PHE A 39 -0.69 10.53 -9.61
N LYS A 40 -0.58 9.20 -9.72
CA LYS A 40 -0.68 8.47 -10.99
C LYS A 40 -1.71 7.35 -10.90
N MET A 41 -2.50 7.20 -11.97
CA MET A 41 -3.37 6.04 -12.13
C MET A 41 -2.56 4.89 -12.68
N GLN A 42 -2.20 3.93 -11.82
CA GLN A 42 -1.27 2.87 -12.16
C GLN A 42 -1.51 1.62 -11.33
N ASP A 43 -1.39 0.46 -11.97
CA ASP A 43 -1.36 -0.83 -11.29
C ASP A 43 0.06 -1.09 -10.76
N VAL A 44 0.22 -1.15 -9.44
CA VAL A 44 1.53 -1.42 -8.80
C VAL A 44 2.12 -2.78 -9.24
N THR A 45 1.29 -3.76 -9.61
CA THR A 45 1.75 -5.10 -10.01
C THR A 45 2.41 -5.09 -11.38
N THR A 46 2.03 -4.16 -12.26
CA THR A 46 2.61 -4.00 -13.59
C THR A 46 3.51 -2.77 -13.71
N ALA A 47 3.48 -1.89 -12.71
CA ALA A 47 4.39 -0.76 -12.60
C ALA A 47 5.85 -1.19 -12.73
N ASP A 48 6.64 -0.29 -13.30
CA ASP A 48 8.07 -0.42 -13.44
C ASP A 48 8.71 0.92 -13.12
N TYR A 49 9.71 0.86 -12.24
CA TYR A 49 10.46 2.01 -11.77
C TYR A 49 11.94 1.67 -11.88
N PRO A 50 12.82 2.67 -12.07
CA PRO A 50 14.25 2.45 -12.02
C PRO A 50 14.66 1.79 -10.70
N ASP A 51 15.66 0.92 -10.77
CA ASP A 51 16.30 0.38 -9.57
C ASP A 51 16.81 1.54 -8.69
N GLU A 52 16.76 1.34 -7.37
CA GLU A 52 17.28 2.30 -6.39
C GLU A 52 16.70 3.73 -6.51
N SER A 53 15.41 3.84 -6.85
CA SER A 53 14.73 5.13 -7.06
C SER A 53 14.03 5.68 -5.81
N PHE A 54 13.64 4.84 -4.85
CA PHE A 54 12.90 5.25 -3.66
C PHE A 54 13.68 5.06 -2.36
N ASP A 55 13.66 6.07 -1.51
CA ASP A 55 14.15 5.98 -0.13
C ASP A 55 13.18 5.21 0.78
N VAL A 56 11.87 5.37 0.53
CA VAL A 56 10.80 4.73 1.28
C VAL A 56 9.69 4.29 0.34
N ILE A 57 9.20 3.06 0.52
CA ILE A 57 7.93 2.58 -0.04
C ILE A 57 6.95 2.39 1.11
N TYR A 58 5.77 2.99 0.99
CA TYR A 58 4.71 2.94 1.98
C TYR A 58 3.40 2.48 1.34
N SER A 59 2.77 1.46 1.91
CA SER A 59 1.43 1.01 1.53
C SER A 59 0.55 0.86 2.76
N ARG A 60 -0.71 1.26 2.64
CA ARG A 60 -1.70 1.21 3.72
C ARG A 60 -2.99 0.58 3.21
N ASP A 61 -3.30 -0.60 3.72
CA ASP A 61 -4.54 -1.35 3.52
C ASP A 61 -4.86 -1.57 2.02
N THR A 62 -3.84 -1.97 1.24
CA THR A 62 -3.93 -2.21 -0.21
C THR A 62 -3.61 -3.66 -0.59
N PHE A 63 -2.70 -4.30 0.14
CA PHE A 63 -2.16 -5.61 -0.22
C PHE A 63 -3.19 -6.74 -0.15
N LEU A 64 -4.32 -6.54 0.54
CA LEU A 64 -5.46 -7.45 0.53
C LEU A 64 -6.03 -7.67 -0.88
N HIS A 65 -5.80 -6.74 -1.82
CA HIS A 65 -6.24 -6.89 -3.21
C HIS A 65 -5.20 -7.55 -4.14
N ILE A 66 -3.98 -7.80 -3.65
CA ILE A 66 -2.88 -8.28 -4.48
C ILE A 66 -2.65 -9.78 -4.23
N GLU A 67 -2.82 -10.60 -5.26
CA GLU A 67 -2.57 -12.05 -5.15
C GLU A 67 -1.07 -12.34 -5.04
N ASP A 68 -0.30 -11.97 -6.07
CA ASP A 68 1.14 -12.24 -6.13
C ASP A 68 1.96 -11.19 -5.36
N LYS A 69 1.85 -11.27 -4.03
CA LYS A 69 2.64 -10.44 -3.11
C LYS A 69 4.14 -10.66 -3.27
N LYS A 70 4.58 -11.88 -3.60
CA LYS A 70 6.00 -12.23 -3.68
C LYS A 70 6.69 -11.48 -4.82
N SER A 71 6.10 -11.49 -6.02
CA SER A 71 6.66 -10.75 -7.16
C SER A 71 6.66 -9.24 -6.90
N LEU A 72 5.62 -8.72 -6.24
CA LEU A 72 5.57 -7.32 -5.87
C LEU A 72 6.65 -6.93 -4.84
N PHE A 73 6.91 -7.77 -3.84
CA PHE A 73 8.01 -7.55 -2.89
C PHE A 73 9.39 -7.56 -3.57
N LEU A 74 9.61 -8.42 -4.57
CA LEU A 74 10.85 -8.42 -5.34
C LEU A 74 11.04 -7.13 -6.14
N LYS A 75 9.96 -6.58 -6.71
CA LYS A 75 9.96 -5.26 -7.34
C LYS A 75 10.31 -4.16 -6.35
N PHE A 76 9.64 -4.13 -5.19
CA PHE A 76 9.92 -3.15 -4.14
C PHE A 76 11.37 -3.20 -3.66
N HIS A 77 11.93 -4.40 -3.51
CA HIS A 77 13.34 -4.55 -3.15
C HIS A 77 14.28 -3.93 -4.19
N LYS A 78 13.98 -4.05 -5.49
CA LYS A 78 14.78 -3.41 -6.55
C LYS A 78 14.62 -1.91 -6.57
N TRP A 79 13.39 -1.42 -6.41
CA TRP A 79 13.10 0.01 -6.46
C TRP A 79 13.61 0.78 -5.24
N LEU A 80 13.79 0.11 -4.10
CA LEU A 80 14.39 0.72 -2.92
C LEU A 80 15.89 0.91 -3.10
N LYS A 81 16.38 2.09 -2.71
CA LYS A 81 17.81 2.37 -2.56
C LYS A 81 18.44 1.45 -1.51
N PRO A 82 19.77 1.24 -1.53
CA PRO A 82 20.48 0.63 -0.42
C PRO A 82 20.18 1.35 0.90
N GLY A 83 19.66 0.63 1.89
CA GLY A 83 19.22 1.19 3.18
C GLY A 83 17.80 1.79 3.19
N GLY A 84 17.09 1.75 2.06
CA GLY A 84 15.71 2.17 1.94
C GLY A 84 14.75 1.31 2.77
N ARG A 85 13.56 1.83 3.06
CA ARG A 85 12.60 1.18 3.97
C ARG A 85 11.27 0.89 3.30
N LEU A 86 10.76 -0.32 3.56
CA LEU A 86 9.40 -0.72 3.22
C LEU A 86 8.54 -0.73 4.48
N LEU A 87 7.38 -0.09 4.42
CA LEU A 87 6.35 -0.20 5.46
C LEU A 87 5.00 -0.51 4.84
N ILE A 88 4.36 -1.57 5.33
CA ILE A 88 3.03 -2.00 4.91
C ILE A 88 2.16 -2.21 6.13
N THR A 89 0.96 -1.66 6.10
CA THR A 89 -0.15 -2.11 6.98
C THR A 89 -1.21 -2.73 6.10
N ASP A 90 -1.82 -3.83 6.56
CA ASP A 90 -2.82 -4.51 5.76
C ASP A 90 -3.70 -5.44 6.59
N TYR A 91 -4.80 -5.90 5.99
CA TYR A 91 -5.68 -6.89 6.57
C TYR A 91 -5.06 -8.28 6.44
N CYS A 92 -5.14 -9.04 7.53
CA CYS A 92 -4.74 -10.44 7.59
C CYS A 92 -5.92 -11.25 8.11
N LYS A 93 -5.92 -12.55 7.82
CA LYS A 93 -6.90 -13.45 8.41
C LYS A 93 -6.33 -14.11 9.67
N GLY A 94 -7.26 -14.55 10.52
CA GLY A 94 -6.96 -15.14 11.82
C GLY A 94 -6.15 -16.44 11.72
N ASP A 95 -5.95 -17.05 12.89
CA ASP A 95 -5.32 -18.36 12.99
C ASP A 95 -6.16 -19.42 12.25
N LEU A 96 -5.48 -20.34 11.56
CA LEU A 96 -6.09 -21.45 10.82
C LEU A 96 -6.49 -22.61 11.74
N THR A 97 -6.22 -22.53 13.05
CA THR A 97 -6.68 -23.50 14.05
C THR A 97 -8.20 -23.52 14.25
N ARG A 98 -8.93 -22.58 13.63
CA ARG A 98 -10.39 -22.50 13.64
C ARG A 98 -10.90 -22.32 12.22
N GLU A 99 -12.04 -22.94 11.94
CA GLU A 99 -12.76 -22.66 10.70
C GLU A 99 -13.32 -21.23 10.72
N PHE A 100 -13.21 -20.54 9.59
CA PHE A 100 -13.83 -19.25 9.41
C PHE A 100 -15.33 -19.42 9.14
N SER A 101 -16.17 -18.52 9.67
CA SER A 101 -17.61 -18.54 9.39
C SER A 101 -17.88 -18.40 7.88
N GLU A 102 -18.98 -18.98 7.41
CA GLU A 102 -19.42 -18.82 6.01
C GLU A 102 -19.56 -17.34 5.63
N GLU A 103 -20.07 -16.50 6.55
CA GLU A 103 -20.16 -15.06 6.37
C GLU A 103 -18.79 -14.42 6.06
N PHE A 104 -17.75 -14.78 6.81
CA PHE A 104 -16.40 -14.27 6.57
C PHE A 104 -15.84 -14.77 5.22
N GLN A 105 -16.03 -16.05 4.91
CA GLN A 105 -15.55 -16.63 3.65
C GLN A 105 -16.23 -15.96 2.45
N ASN A 106 -17.55 -15.76 2.52
CA ASN A 106 -18.33 -15.06 1.49
C ASN A 106 -17.87 -13.60 1.35
N TYR A 107 -17.65 -12.89 2.46
CA TYR A 107 -17.15 -11.53 2.44
C TYR A 107 -15.78 -11.42 1.75
N VAL A 108 -14.84 -12.31 2.09
CA VAL A 108 -13.50 -12.36 1.47
C VAL A 108 -13.59 -12.66 -0.03
N ALA A 109 -14.46 -13.60 -0.42
CA ALA A 109 -14.65 -13.98 -1.81
C ALA A 109 -15.30 -12.86 -2.64
N GLU A 110 -16.37 -12.24 -2.14
CA GLU A 110 -17.08 -11.14 -2.80
C GLU A 110 -16.15 -9.94 -3.02
N ARG A 111 -15.32 -9.62 -2.02
CA ARG A 111 -14.34 -8.53 -2.08
C ARG A 111 -13.07 -8.88 -2.85
N ARG A 112 -12.92 -10.16 -3.26
CA ARG A 112 -11.71 -10.70 -3.90
C ARG A 112 -10.45 -10.40 -3.09
N TYR A 113 -10.52 -10.62 -1.78
CA TYR A 113 -9.39 -10.42 -0.90
C TYR A 113 -8.46 -11.65 -0.86
N HIS A 114 -7.16 -11.40 -1.00
CA HIS A 114 -6.09 -12.38 -0.89
C HIS A 114 -5.43 -12.30 0.49
N LEU A 115 -6.22 -12.56 1.55
CA LEU A 115 -5.75 -12.46 2.94
C LEU A 115 -4.82 -13.61 3.33
N LEU A 116 -3.72 -13.27 4.01
CA LEU A 116 -2.77 -14.23 4.56
C LEU A 116 -2.91 -14.33 6.08
N THR A 117 -2.60 -15.51 6.61
CA THR A 117 -2.38 -15.69 8.06
C THR A 117 -0.92 -15.40 8.36
N VAL A 118 -0.67 -14.48 9.30
CA VAL A 118 0.70 -14.14 9.72
C VAL A 118 1.10 -15.01 10.91
N THR A 119 2.20 -15.73 10.75
CA THR A 119 2.76 -16.64 11.78
C THR A 119 3.62 -15.90 12.81
N VAL A 120 4.30 -14.82 12.41
CA VAL A 120 5.06 -13.97 13.33
C VAL A 120 4.16 -12.86 13.88
N ARG A 121 3.63 -13.06 15.09
CA ARG A 121 2.81 -12.06 15.77
C ARG A 121 3.64 -11.29 16.77
N LYS A 122 4.05 -10.07 16.43
CA LYS A 122 4.42 -9.08 17.44
C LYS A 122 3.22 -8.15 17.63
N ILE A 123 2.41 -8.44 18.65
CA ILE A 123 1.34 -7.53 19.05
C ILE A 123 2.05 -6.28 19.57
N LEU A 124 1.93 -5.17 18.85
CA LEU A 124 2.31 -3.86 19.36
C LEU A 124 1.36 -3.54 20.51
N ARG A 125 1.73 -3.95 21.73
CA ARG A 125 1.08 -3.46 22.94
C ARG A 125 1.44 -1.97 23.02
N THR A 126 0.40 -1.14 22.98
CA THR A 126 0.36 0.33 23.06
C THR A 126 1.65 0.99 23.53
N CYS A 127 2.15 1.95 22.74
CA CYS A 127 3.07 2.99 23.19
C CYS A 127 2.42 3.83 24.29
#